data_AF-A0A523YJH8-F1
#
_entry.id   AF-A0A523YJH8-F1
#
_cell.length_a   1.000
_cell.length_b   1.000
_cell.length_c   1.000
_cell.angle_alpha   90.00
_cell.angle_beta   90.00
_cell.angle_gamma   90.00
#
_symmetry.space_group_name_H-M   'P 1'
#
loop_
_entity.id
_entity.type
_entity.pdbx_description
1 polymer ?
#
loop_
_entity_poly.entity_id
_entity_poly.type
_entity_poly.pdbx_seq_one_letter_code
_entity_poly.pdbx_strand_id
1 'polypeptide(L)'
;MPCKKRISLDDRGALEGMPLQLIIMVVIAGIAISIVITWLTIFTAPDLAKVELYSAEPETEPMKITENTTSITIKAWDTKGNPLEGVSIKMSGANVLVAGTSGPDGTFTASSLIIDIGTSDFGTIRVEAEYSGTVSITKTINIVVTKR
;
A
#
# COMPACT_ATOMS: atom_id res chain seq x y z
N MET A 1 -29.48 84.03 -15.94
CA MET A 1 -29.09 82.99 -14.96
C MET A 1 -29.42 81.63 -15.54
N PRO A 2 -28.45 80.75 -15.87
CA PRO A 2 -28.76 79.43 -16.40
C PRO A 2 -29.01 78.43 -15.25
N CYS A 3 -30.12 77.71 -15.33
CA CYS A 3 -30.50 76.69 -14.36
C CYS A 3 -29.67 75.42 -14.61
N LYS A 4 -28.90 74.98 -13.61
CA LYS A 4 -28.00 73.82 -13.68
C LYS A 4 -28.82 72.53 -13.54
N LYS A 5 -28.99 71.80 -14.65
CA LYS A 5 -29.65 70.48 -14.65
C LYS A 5 -28.77 69.48 -13.90
N ARG A 6 -29.27 68.95 -12.77
CA ARG A 6 -28.62 67.85 -12.02
C ARG A 6 -28.92 66.53 -12.73
N ILE A 7 -27.86 65.77 -13.00
CA ILE A 7 -27.92 64.41 -13.51
C ILE A 7 -27.95 63.51 -12.27
N SER A 8 -29.03 62.76 -12.04
CA SER A 8 -29.04 61.71 -11.01
C SER A 8 -28.48 60.43 -11.60
N LEU A 9 -27.46 59.87 -10.95
CA LEU A 9 -27.07 58.48 -11.18
C LEU A 9 -28.19 57.59 -10.62
N ASP A 10 -28.72 56.72 -11.48
CA ASP A 10 -29.75 55.76 -11.12
C ASP A 10 -29.06 54.51 -10.53
N ASP A 11 -29.16 54.33 -9.21
CA ASP A 11 -28.58 53.19 -8.47
C ASP A 11 -29.52 51.95 -8.48
N ARG A 12 -30.54 51.93 -9.34
CA ARG A 12 -31.53 50.83 -9.42
C ARG A 12 -31.03 49.53 -10.06
N GLY A 13 -29.72 49.41 -10.33
CA GLY A 13 -29.06 48.15 -10.73
C GLY A 13 -28.66 47.24 -9.55
N ALA A 14 -28.95 47.63 -8.30
CA ALA A 14 -28.44 46.97 -7.10
C ALA A 14 -28.90 45.51 -6.86
N LEU A 15 -29.90 45.01 -7.61
CA LEU A 15 -30.39 43.62 -7.49
C LEU A 15 -30.07 42.76 -8.73
N GLU A 16 -29.64 43.34 -9.86
CA GLU A 16 -29.34 42.58 -11.08
C GLU A 16 -27.96 41.90 -11.04
N GLY A 17 -27.08 42.35 -10.15
CA GLY A 17 -25.82 41.68 -9.85
C GLY A 17 -25.96 40.48 -8.91
N MET A 18 -27.07 40.34 -8.17
CA MET A 18 -27.23 39.30 -7.14
C MET A 18 -27.24 37.87 -7.73
N PRO A 19 -27.92 37.59 -8.86
CA PRO A 19 -27.86 36.27 -9.50
C PRO A 19 -26.51 36.01 -10.20
N LEU A 20 -25.91 37.03 -10.80
CA LEU A 20 -24.66 36.91 -11.56
C LEU A 20 -23.45 36.70 -10.64
N GLN A 21 -23.39 37.44 -9.53
CA GLN A 21 -22.34 37.27 -8.53
C GLN A 21 -22.44 35.90 -7.86
N LEU A 22 -23.65 35.37 -7.67
CA LEU A 22 -23.88 34.05 -7.09
C LEU A 22 -23.42 32.95 -8.05
N ILE A 23 -23.68 33.07 -9.36
CA ILE A 23 -23.15 32.15 -10.37
C ILE A 23 -21.62 32.19 -10.39
N ILE A 24 -21.01 33.38 -10.40
CA ILE A 24 -19.55 33.51 -10.35
C ILE A 24 -18.98 32.89 -9.07
N MET A 25 -19.62 33.09 -7.92
CA MET A 25 -19.18 32.51 -6.67
C MET A 25 -19.27 30.98 -6.67
N VAL A 26 -20.35 30.41 -7.22
CA VAL A 26 -20.51 28.95 -7.34
C VAL A 26 -19.45 28.35 -8.26
N VAL A 27 -19.13 29.02 -9.37
CA VAL A 27 -18.07 28.56 -10.28
C VAL A 27 -16.71 28.57 -9.58
N ILE A 28 -16.37 29.67 -8.89
CA ILE A 28 -15.10 29.78 -8.15
C ILE A 28 -15.05 28.76 -7.01
N ALA A 29 -16.14 28.57 -6.27
CA ALA A 29 -16.23 27.58 -5.21
C ALA A 29 -16.07 26.16 -5.74
N GLY A 30 -16.67 25.82 -6.88
CA GLY A 30 -16.52 24.52 -7.53
C GLY A 30 -15.08 24.24 -7.94
N ILE A 31 -14.37 25.24 -8.49
CA ILE A 31 -12.95 25.13 -8.84
C ILE A 31 -12.09 24.97 -7.58
N ALA A 32 -12.37 25.73 -6.52
CA ALA A 32 -11.65 25.61 -5.25
C ALA A 32 -11.81 24.23 -4.61
N ILE A 33 -13.03 23.68 -4.58
CA ILE A 33 -13.32 22.35 -4.02
C ILE A 33 -12.59 21.26 -4.82
N SER A 34 -12.56 21.35 -6.15
CA SER A 34 -11.89 20.35 -6.98
C SER A 34 -10.38 20.31 -6.74
N ILE A 35 -9.74 21.46 -6.47
CA ILE A 35 -8.32 21.50 -6.07
C ILE A 35 -8.11 20.83 -4.70
N VAL A 36 -8.98 21.07 -3.73
CA VAL A 36 -8.89 20.47 -2.39
C VAL A 36 -9.08 18.95 -2.45
N ILE A 37 -10.06 18.46 -3.21
CA ILE A 37 -10.28 17.02 -3.40
C ILE A 37 -9.06 16.36 -4.06
N THR A 38 -8.45 17.05 -5.03
CA THR A 38 -7.24 16.55 -5.71
C THR A 38 -6.06 16.41 -4.75
N TRP A 39 -5.93 17.27 -3.74
CA TRP A 39 -4.88 17.12 -2.72
C TRP A 39 -5.15 15.98 -1.74
N LEU A 40 -6.41 15.68 -1.44
CA LEU A 40 -6.79 14.59 -0.53
C LEU A 40 -6.49 13.20 -1.09
N THR A 41 -6.46 13.02 -2.42
CA THR A 41 -6.17 11.72 -3.04
C THR A 41 -4.68 11.36 -3.06
N ILE A 42 -3.79 12.31 -2.72
CA ILE A 42 -2.32 12.11 -2.80
C ILE A 42 -1.77 11.45 -1.53
N PHE A 43 -2.47 11.51 -0.39
CA PHE A 43 -1.99 11.03 0.92
C PHE A 43 -2.48 9.62 1.30
N THR A 44 -2.65 8.71 0.33
CA THR A 44 -2.90 7.30 0.66
C THR A 44 -1.60 6.61 1.06
N ALA A 45 -1.54 6.03 2.25
CA ALA A 45 -0.43 5.15 2.62
C ALA A 45 -0.36 3.95 1.65
N PRO A 46 0.84 3.43 1.35
CA PRO A 46 0.97 2.26 0.47
C PRO A 46 0.18 1.09 1.06
N ASP A 47 -0.39 0.26 0.19
CA ASP A 47 -1.06 -0.98 0.58
C ASP A 47 -0.22 -2.18 0.15
N LEU A 48 -0.22 -3.23 0.98
CA LEU A 48 0.43 -4.49 0.66
C LEU A 48 -0.30 -5.18 -0.49
N ALA A 49 0.35 -5.29 -1.65
CA ALA A 49 -0.24 -5.93 -2.81
C ALA A 49 0.11 -7.40 -2.90
N LYS A 50 1.40 -7.70 -2.82
CA LYS A 50 1.94 -9.05 -3.04
C LYS A 50 3.13 -9.34 -2.15
N VAL A 51 3.27 -10.62 -1.83
CA VAL A 51 4.40 -11.19 -1.11
C VAL A 51 4.81 -12.43 -1.90
N GLU A 52 6.11 -12.60 -2.14
CA GLU A 52 6.65 -13.73 -2.91
C GLU A 52 7.91 -14.24 -2.22
N LEU A 53 8.19 -15.53 -2.44
CA LEU A 53 9.47 -16.13 -2.07
C LEU A 53 10.55 -15.64 -3.03
N TYR A 54 11.62 -15.07 -2.50
CA TYR A 54 12.77 -14.59 -3.27
C TYR A 54 14.00 -15.42 -2.88
N SER A 55 13.98 -16.73 -3.15
CA SER A 55 15.14 -17.59 -2.84
C SER A 55 16.34 -17.25 -3.73
N ALA A 56 17.54 -17.17 -3.14
CA ALA A 56 18.79 -16.91 -3.87
C ALA A 56 19.35 -18.15 -4.61
N GLU A 57 18.81 -19.34 -4.33
CA GLU A 57 19.16 -20.61 -4.98
C GLU A 57 17.95 -21.22 -5.71
N PRO A 58 18.18 -21.94 -6.82
CA PRO A 58 17.21 -22.14 -7.89
C PRO A 58 15.97 -22.93 -7.43
N GLU A 59 14.86 -22.19 -7.48
CA GLU A 59 13.48 -22.53 -7.82
C GLU A 59 13.23 -23.96 -8.34
N THR A 60 13.30 -24.95 -7.46
CA THR A 60 12.49 -26.15 -7.64
C THR A 60 11.28 -26.02 -6.74
N GLU A 61 10.12 -25.81 -7.33
CA GLU A 61 8.82 -26.03 -6.69
C GLU A 61 8.54 -27.54 -6.78
N PRO A 62 8.40 -28.29 -5.67
CA PRO A 62 8.50 -27.89 -4.26
C PRO A 62 9.95 -27.74 -3.78
N MET A 63 10.17 -26.82 -2.83
CA MET A 63 11.48 -26.48 -2.28
C MET A 63 12.15 -27.73 -1.68
N LYS A 64 13.26 -28.18 -2.28
CA LYS A 64 13.99 -29.36 -1.82
C LYS A 64 14.90 -29.00 -0.66
N ILE A 65 14.69 -29.62 0.50
CA ILE A 65 15.60 -29.51 1.62
C ILE A 65 16.80 -30.41 1.32
N THR A 66 17.94 -29.82 0.91
CA THR A 66 19.16 -30.59 0.59
C THR A 66 20.11 -30.68 1.79
N GLU A 67 20.08 -29.72 2.72
CA GLU A 67 20.94 -29.70 3.92
C GLU A 67 20.18 -29.12 5.13
N ASN A 68 20.63 -29.44 6.35
CA ASN A 68 19.99 -29.09 7.62
C ASN A 68 19.80 -27.59 7.88
N THR A 69 20.43 -26.73 7.08
CA THR A 69 20.30 -25.26 7.18
C THR A 69 19.96 -24.69 5.83
N THR A 70 18.85 -23.99 5.73
CA THR A 70 18.46 -23.25 4.52
C THR A 70 18.13 -21.80 4.86
N SER A 71 18.37 -20.89 3.92
CA SER A 71 17.91 -19.51 4.00
C SER A 71 16.63 -19.34 3.18
N ILE A 72 15.64 -18.68 3.76
CA ILE A 72 14.43 -18.26 3.06
C ILE A 72 14.38 -16.74 3.08
N THR A 73 14.33 -16.16 1.88
CA THR A 73 14.13 -14.72 1.72
C THR A 73 12.74 -14.48 1.16
N ILE A 74 12.02 -13.55 1.77
CA ILE A 74 10.68 -13.13 1.39
C ILE A 74 10.76 -11.68 0.95
N LYS A 75 10.08 -11.35 -0.13
CA LYS A 75 9.98 -9.96 -0.60
C LYS A 75 8.52 -9.53 -0.65
N ALA A 76 8.27 -8.31 -0.20
CA ALA A 76 6.95 -7.69 -0.19
C ALA A 76 6.93 -6.45 -1.08
N TRP A 77 5.82 -6.26 -1.78
CA TRP A 77 5.62 -5.12 -2.68
C TRP A 77 4.28 -4.42 -2.44
N ASP A 78 4.29 -3.13 -2.70
CA ASP A 78 3.08 -2.29 -2.72
C ASP A 78 2.26 -2.47 -4.00
N THR A 79 1.10 -1.84 -4.06
CA THR A 79 0.20 -1.83 -5.24
C THR A 79 0.78 -1.13 -6.48
N LYS A 80 1.89 -0.40 -6.31
CA LYS A 80 2.60 0.32 -7.37
C LYS A 80 3.85 -0.46 -7.84
N GLY A 81 4.14 -1.61 -7.25
CA GLY A 81 5.30 -2.45 -7.56
C GLY A 81 6.60 -2.03 -6.85
N ASN A 82 6.55 -1.10 -5.89
CA ASN A 82 7.70 -0.72 -5.07
C ASN A 82 7.90 -1.73 -3.93
N PRO A 83 9.15 -1.94 -3.49
CA PRO A 83 9.41 -2.70 -2.28
C PRO A 83 8.76 -2.05 -1.06
N LEU A 84 8.18 -2.87 -0.17
CA LEU A 84 7.44 -2.39 1.00
C LEU A 84 8.18 -2.72 2.30
N GLU A 85 8.69 -1.69 2.96
CA GLU A 85 9.31 -1.76 4.29
C GLU A 85 8.23 -1.86 5.38
N GLY A 86 8.56 -2.51 6.51
CA GLY A 86 7.69 -2.53 7.69
C GLY A 86 6.61 -3.62 7.66
N VAL A 87 6.67 -4.56 6.73
CA VAL A 87 5.74 -5.71 6.66
C VAL A 87 6.13 -6.71 7.72
N SER A 88 5.22 -7.00 8.66
CA SER A 88 5.42 -8.06 9.65
C SER A 88 5.29 -9.40 8.97
N ILE A 89 6.32 -10.24 9.08
CA ILE A 89 6.38 -11.55 8.44
C ILE A 89 6.54 -12.60 9.53
N LYS A 90 5.65 -13.58 9.53
CA LYS A 90 5.66 -14.73 10.42
C LYS A 90 5.69 -16.01 9.61
N MET A 91 6.70 -16.82 9.83
CA MET A 91 6.84 -18.14 9.23
C MET A 91 6.61 -19.21 10.30
N SER A 92 5.80 -20.21 9.96
CA SER A 92 5.45 -21.30 10.86
C SER A 92 5.25 -22.62 10.11
N GLY A 93 5.70 -23.74 10.68
CA GLY A 93 5.54 -25.07 10.11
C GLY A 93 6.87 -25.76 9.85
N ALA A 94 6.87 -27.09 9.70
CA ALA A 94 8.09 -27.89 9.53
C ALA A 94 9.21 -27.57 10.56
N ASN A 95 8.81 -27.43 11.84
CA ASN A 95 9.67 -27.02 12.96
C ASN A 95 10.32 -25.62 12.84
N VAL A 96 9.88 -24.81 11.87
CA VAL A 96 10.26 -23.41 11.74
C VAL A 96 9.24 -22.55 12.48
N LEU A 97 9.72 -21.67 13.35
CA LEU A 97 8.95 -20.56 13.91
C LEU A 97 9.84 -19.32 13.94
N VAL A 98 9.64 -18.43 12.98
CA VAL A 98 10.43 -17.20 12.84
C VAL A 98 9.49 -16.05 12.56
N ALA A 99 9.73 -14.91 13.18
CA ALA A 99 9.03 -13.68 12.89
C ALA A 99 10.02 -12.54 12.75
N GLY A 100 9.67 -11.56 11.93
CA GLY A 100 10.44 -10.35 11.76
C GLY A 100 9.69 -9.34 10.90
N THR A 101 10.42 -8.34 10.43
CA THR A 101 9.86 -7.24 9.65
C THR A 101 10.70 -7.03 8.39
N SER A 102 10.05 -6.70 7.27
CA SER A 102 10.78 -6.36 6.04
C SER A 102 11.59 -5.07 6.20
N GLY A 103 12.80 -5.07 5.65
CA GLY A 103 13.69 -3.91 5.62
C GLY A 103 13.36 -2.90 4.52
N PRO A 104 14.21 -1.87 4.32
CA PRO A 104 14.00 -0.79 3.36
C PRO A 104 13.86 -1.24 1.89
N ASP A 105 14.39 -2.40 1.55
CA ASP A 105 14.31 -3.02 0.22
C ASP A 105 13.11 -3.98 0.08
N GLY A 106 12.22 -3.99 1.08
CA GLY A 106 11.04 -4.83 1.16
C GLY A 106 11.35 -6.30 1.40
N THR A 107 12.58 -6.64 1.82
CA THR A 107 12.99 -8.03 2.04
C THR A 107 13.05 -8.39 3.51
N PHE A 108 12.78 -9.65 3.79
CA PHE A 108 13.04 -10.30 5.07
C PHE A 108 13.74 -11.63 4.81
N THR A 109 14.91 -11.81 5.40
CA THR A 109 15.72 -13.02 5.23
C THR A 109 15.83 -13.76 6.55
N ALA A 110 15.37 -15.00 6.56
CA ALA A 110 15.55 -15.93 7.66
C ALA A 110 16.65 -16.93 7.29
N SER A 111 17.79 -16.78 7.93
CA SER A 111 18.98 -17.61 7.71
C SER A 111 19.06 -18.76 8.72
N SER A 112 19.76 -19.84 8.34
CA SER A 112 20.05 -20.97 9.23
C SER A 112 18.80 -21.66 9.76
N LEU A 113 17.75 -21.74 8.93
CA LEU A 113 16.52 -22.44 9.29
C LEU A 113 16.78 -23.94 9.31
N ILE A 114 16.46 -24.56 10.45
CA ILE A 114 16.42 -26.01 10.58
C ILE A 114 14.99 -26.44 10.26
N ILE A 115 14.83 -27.06 9.10
CA ILE A 115 13.53 -27.53 8.63
C ILE A 115 13.42 -29.02 8.95
N ASP A 116 12.44 -29.38 9.79
CA ASP A 116 12.16 -30.76 10.16
C ASP A 116 10.70 -31.11 9.83
N ILE A 117 10.55 -32.07 8.92
CA ILE A 117 9.27 -32.61 8.45
C ILE A 117 8.99 -34.02 9.02
N GLY A 118 9.83 -34.50 9.94
CA GLY A 118 9.70 -35.78 10.61
C GLY A 118 9.80 -36.96 9.65
N THR A 119 8.81 -37.86 9.74
CA THR A 119 8.71 -39.06 8.89
C THR A 119 7.96 -38.82 7.58
N SER A 120 7.49 -37.60 7.33
CA SER A 120 6.76 -37.25 6.11
C SER A 120 7.71 -37.00 4.94
N ASP A 121 7.27 -37.34 3.73
CA ASP A 121 8.00 -37.01 2.49
C ASP A 121 7.86 -35.53 2.12
N PHE A 122 6.78 -34.89 2.59
CA PHE A 122 6.46 -33.48 2.34
C PHE A 122 6.11 -32.76 3.65
N GLY A 123 6.43 -31.48 3.71
CA GLY A 123 5.99 -30.56 4.75
C GLY A 123 5.56 -29.22 4.16
N THR A 124 5.00 -28.36 5.00
CA THR A 124 4.58 -27.02 4.59
C THR A 124 5.04 -25.99 5.60
N ILE A 125 5.62 -24.90 5.09
CA ILE A 125 5.91 -23.70 5.85
C ILE A 125 4.88 -22.65 5.44
N ARG A 126 4.07 -22.22 6.39
CA ARG A 126 3.11 -21.13 6.23
C ARG A 126 3.81 -19.82 6.53
N VAL A 127 3.82 -18.92 5.56
CA VAL A 127 4.28 -17.54 5.68
C VAL A 127 3.06 -16.64 5.74
N GLU A 128 2.94 -15.87 6.80
CA GLU A 128 1.92 -14.86 7.01
C GLU A 128 2.57 -13.50 7.03
N ALA A 129 2.14 -12.61 6.14
CA ALA A 129 2.66 -11.26 6.02
C ALA A 129 1.53 -10.27 6.30
N GLU A 130 1.74 -9.41 7.28
CA GLU A 130 0.79 -8.39 7.72
C GLU A 130 1.41 -7.01 7.53
N TYR A 131 0.64 -6.10 6.94
CA TYR A 131 1.02 -4.70 6.82
C TYR A 131 -0.10 -3.80 7.31
N SER A 132 0.24 -2.90 8.23
CA SER A 132 -0.68 -1.87 8.74
C SER A 132 -0.44 -0.55 7.99
N GLY A 133 -0.94 -0.50 6.74
CA GLY A 133 -0.89 0.69 5.89
C GLY A 133 -2.14 1.55 6.07
N THR A 134 -2.80 1.89 4.96
CA THR A 134 -4.13 2.54 5.00
C THR A 134 -5.18 1.58 5.59
N VAL A 135 -5.01 0.28 5.33
CA VAL A 135 -5.81 -0.81 5.88
C VAL A 135 -4.86 -1.90 6.35
N SER A 136 -5.21 -2.61 7.44
CA SER A 136 -4.49 -3.82 7.85
C SER A 136 -4.79 -4.94 6.85
N ILE A 137 -3.78 -5.34 6.08
CA ILE A 137 -3.88 -6.41 5.09
C ILE A 137 -2.97 -7.55 5.51
N THR A 138 -3.53 -8.76 5.52
CA THR A 138 -2.81 -10.01 5.75
C THR A 138 -2.77 -10.84 4.47
N LYS A 139 -1.59 -11.34 4.11
CA LYS A 139 -1.36 -12.28 3.00
C LYS A 139 -0.72 -13.54 3.53
N THR A 140 -1.07 -14.69 2.94
CA THR A 140 -0.51 -15.98 3.32
C THR A 140 0.06 -16.70 2.10
N ILE A 141 1.24 -17.29 2.26
CA ILE A 141 1.90 -18.16 1.28
C ILE A 141 2.19 -19.49 1.97
N ASN A 142 2.00 -20.58 1.24
CA ASN A 142 2.39 -21.91 1.71
C ASN A 142 3.57 -22.38 0.86
N ILE A 143 4.71 -22.61 1.48
CA ILE A 143 5.89 -23.15 0.84
C ILE A 143 5.87 -24.66 1.07
N VAL A 144 5.79 -25.43 0.00
CA VAL A 144 5.90 -26.89 0.09
C VAL A 144 7.38 -27.25 0.12
N VAL A 145 7.76 -28.01 1.13
CA VAL A 145 9.11 -28.56 1.26
C VAL A 145 9.07 -30.07 1.11
N THR A 146 10.05 -30.64 0.41
CA THR A 146 10.18 -32.10 0.24
C THR A 146 11.49 -32.60 0.82
N LYS A 147 11.47 -33.81 1.37
CA LYS A 147 12.68 -34.58 1.67
C LYS A 147 13.35 -34.95 0.35
N ARG A 148 14.68 -34.86 0.31
CA ARG A 148 15.47 -35.30 -0.85
C ARG A 148 15.75 -36.80 -0.79
#